data_AF-A0A0L9TVQ7-F1
#
_entry.id   AF-A0A0L9TVQ7-F1
#
_cell.length_a   1.000
_cell.length_b   1.000
_cell.length_c   1.000
_cell.angle_alpha   90.00
_cell.angle_beta   90.00
_cell.angle_gamma   90.00
#
_symmetry.space_group_name_H-M   'P 1'
#
loop_
_entity.id
_entity.type
_entity.pdbx_description
1 polymer ?
#
loop_
_entity_poly.entity_id
_entity_poly.type
_entity_poly.pdbx_seq_one_letter_code
_entity_poly.pdbx_strand_id
1 'polypeptide(L)'
;MESNVDLSFLLHALMPSWNSVPLLTGFFTYLAIAGSILPGKIVPGVALPDATRLHYRCNGLLSLLLLVALLGIGANMGFVSPTVCVS
;
A
#
# COMPACT_ATOMS: atom_id res chain seq x y z
N MET A 1 -14.77 37.20 8.76
CA MET A 1 -15.06 35.82 9.21
C MET A 1 -15.28 34.98 7.95
N GLU A 2 -14.26 34.83 7.11
CA GLU A 2 -14.37 34.22 5.76
C GLU A 2 -13.34 33.10 5.52
N SER A 3 -12.24 33.05 6.29
CA SER A 3 -11.19 32.04 6.13
C SER A 3 -11.54 30.63 6.64
N ASN A 4 -12.57 30.49 7.48
CA ASN A 4 -12.94 29.20 8.08
C ASN A 4 -13.82 28.34 7.13
N VAL A 5 -14.63 28.99 6.29
CA VAL A 5 -15.50 28.33 5.30
C VAL A 5 -14.68 27.81 4.12
N ASP A 6 -13.63 28.52 3.73
CA ASP A 6 -12.76 28.10 2.63
C ASP A 6 -11.97 26.84 3.02
N LEU A 7 -11.34 26.81 4.20
CA LEU A 7 -10.54 25.67 4.69
C LEU A 7 -11.39 24.41 4.99
N SER A 8 -12.63 24.58 5.43
CA SER A 8 -13.49 23.43 5.75
C SER A 8 -13.88 22.62 4.51
N PHE A 9 -13.97 23.24 3.33
CA PHE A 9 -14.33 22.55 2.08
C PHE A 9 -13.28 21.50 1.67
N LEU A 10 -12.01 21.90 1.60
CA LEU A 10 -10.91 20.97 1.26
C LEU A 10 -10.64 19.97 2.38
N LEU A 11 -10.81 20.33 3.65
CA LEU A 11 -10.71 19.36 4.74
C LEU A 11 -11.80 18.27 4.65
N HIS A 12 -13.01 18.65 4.25
CA HIS A 12 -14.10 17.69 4.03
C HIS A 12 -13.91 16.86 2.76
N ALA A 13 -13.26 17.41 1.73
CA ALA A 13 -12.89 16.66 0.52
C ALA A 13 -11.75 15.66 0.76
N LEU A 14 -10.88 15.92 1.75
CA LEU A 14 -9.81 15.01 2.18
C LEU A 14 -10.30 13.96 3.20
N MET A 15 -11.54 14.04 3.68
CA MET A 15 -12.06 13.04 4.61
C MET A 15 -12.12 11.68 3.91
N PRO A 16 -11.39 10.67 4.41
CA PRO A 16 -11.37 9.35 3.79
C PRO A 16 -12.77 8.74 3.84
N SER A 17 -13.19 8.15 2.73
CA SER A 17 -14.46 7.43 2.68
C SER A 17 -14.36 6.15 3.52
N TRP A 18 -15.47 5.72 4.11
CA TRP A 18 -15.50 4.44 4.84
C TRP A 18 -15.19 3.23 3.94
N ASN A 19 -15.41 3.37 2.63
CA ASN A 19 -15.03 2.35 1.63
C ASN A 19 -13.51 2.26 1.44
N SER A 20 -12.77 3.36 1.67
CA SER A 20 -11.30 3.37 1.55
C SER A 20 -10.60 2.63 2.70
N VAL A 21 -11.24 2.54 3.87
CA VAL A 21 -10.68 1.88 5.06
C VAL A 21 -10.33 0.41 4.78
N PRO A 22 -11.28 -0.47 4.37
CA PRO A 22 -10.96 -1.88 4.12
C PRO A 22 -9.97 -2.06 2.95
N LEU A 23 -10.02 -1.19 1.93
CA LEU A 23 -9.08 -1.22 0.81
C LEU A 23 -7.64 -0.96 1.30
N LEU A 24 -7.46 0.08 2.10
CA LEU A 24 -6.16 0.48 2.62
C LEU A 24 -5.62 -0.55 3.63
N THR A 25 -6.48 -1.04 4.53
CA THR A 25 -6.13 -2.11 5.46
C THR A 25 -5.73 -3.38 4.70
N GLY A 26 -6.48 -3.78 3.68
CA GLY A 26 -6.15 -4.92 2.83
C GLY A 26 -4.82 -4.76 2.10
N PHE A 27 -4.58 -3.57 1.54
CA PHE A 27 -3.32 -3.26 0.85
C PHE A 27 -2.11 -3.29 1.79
N PHE A 28 -2.19 -2.66 2.97
CA PHE A 28 -1.09 -2.71 3.94
C PHE A 28 -0.86 -4.12 4.47
N THR A 29 -1.93 -4.87 4.73
CA THR A 29 -1.83 -6.27 5.14
C THR A 29 -1.15 -7.10 4.07
N TYR A 30 -1.52 -6.91 2.80
CA TYR A 30 -0.87 -7.53 1.66
C TYR A 30 0.64 -7.19 1.63
N LEU A 31 1.02 -5.91 1.72
CA LEU A 31 2.42 -5.49 1.70
C LEU A 31 3.22 -6.13 2.85
N ALA A 32 2.65 -6.14 4.06
CA ALA A 32 3.30 -6.71 5.23
C ALA A 32 3.54 -8.22 5.05
N ILE A 33 2.53 -8.96 4.58
CA ILE A 33 2.61 -10.42 4.38
C ILE A 33 3.53 -10.74 3.20
N ALA A 34 3.27 -10.17 2.02
CA ALA A 34 4.04 -10.44 0.81
C ALA A 34 5.51 -10.03 0.98
N GLY A 35 5.76 -8.84 1.51
CA GLY A 35 7.12 -8.34 1.75
C GLY A 35 7.91 -9.20 2.74
N SER A 36 7.24 -9.78 3.74
CA SER A 36 7.90 -10.62 4.75
C SER A 36 8.12 -12.06 4.29
N ILE A 37 7.15 -12.65 3.57
CA ILE A 37 7.13 -14.10 3.28
C ILE A 37 7.74 -14.41 1.93
N LEU A 38 7.49 -13.60 0.90
CA LEU A 38 7.94 -13.93 -0.46
C LEU A 38 9.46 -14.06 -0.53
N PRO A 39 9.97 -15.00 -1.34
CA PRO A 39 11.40 -15.16 -1.53
C PRO A 39 11.98 -13.88 -2.15
N GLY A 40 13.15 -13.48 -1.68
CA GLY A 40 13.83 -12.29 -2.12
C GLY A 40 15.30 -12.35 -1.79
N LYS A 41 16.10 -11.61 -2.55
CA LYS A 41 17.53 -11.51 -2.26
C LYS A 41 17.70 -10.76 -0.95
N ILE A 42 18.49 -11.29 -0.02
CA ILE A 42 18.86 -10.56 1.19
C ILE A 42 20.08 -9.70 0.88
N VAL A 43 19.95 -8.39 1.05
CA VAL A 43 20.98 -7.40 0.75
C VAL A 43 21.41 -6.72 2.06
N PRO A 44 22.72 -6.68 2.37
CA PRO A 44 23.21 -5.95 3.52
C PRO A 44 23.03 -4.44 3.29
N GLY A 45 22.51 -3.78 4.31
CA GLY A 45 22.24 -2.35 4.34
C GLY A 45 23.33 -1.55 5.04
N VAL A 46 22.94 -0.36 5.49
CA VAL A 46 23.81 0.57 6.21
C VAL A 46 24.32 -0.05 7.51
N ALA A 47 25.58 0.23 7.84
CA ALA A 47 26.12 -0.10 9.16
C ALA A 47 25.53 0.85 10.20
N LEU A 48 25.07 0.30 11.32
CA LEU A 48 24.58 1.08 12.44
C LEU A 48 25.73 1.52 13.35
N PRO A 49 25.51 2.53 14.23
CA PRO A 49 26.51 2.98 15.20
C PRO A 49 26.99 1.89 16.17
N ASP A 50 26.20 0.82 16.34
CA ASP A 50 26.51 -0.36 17.15
C ASP A 50 27.31 -1.45 16.39
N ALA A 51 27.83 -1.13 15.21
CA ALA A 51 28.55 -2.01 14.30
C ALA A 51 27.73 -3.18 13.70
N THR A 52 26.41 -3.22 13.93
CA THR A 52 25.51 -4.17 13.26
C THR A 52 25.14 -3.68 11.85
N ARG A 53 24.53 -4.55 11.04
CA ARG A 53 24.03 -4.19 9.71
C ARG A 53 22.56 -4.57 9.56
N LEU A 54 21.78 -3.67 8.97
CA LEU A 54 20.43 -4.01 8.53
C LEU A 54 20.49 -4.99 7.37
N HIS A 55 19.60 -5.98 7.35
CA HIS A 55 19.47 -6.92 6.25
C HIS A 55 18.10 -6.74 5.60
N TYR A 56 18.09 -6.27 4.36
CA TYR A 56 16.86 -6.02 3.62
C TYR A 56 16.53 -7.21 2.73
N ARG A 57 15.29 -7.69 2.83
CA ARG A 57 14.75 -8.65 1.87
C ARG A 57 14.19 -7.90 0.67
N CYS A 58 14.86 -8.03 -0.47
CA CYS A 58 14.47 -7.38 -1.71
C CYS A 58 13.62 -8.33 -2.57
N ASN A 59 12.30 -8.25 -2.41
CA ASN A 59 11.30 -9.01 -3.19
C ASN A 59 10.28 -8.08 -3.89
N GLY A 60 10.62 -6.80 -4.10
CA GLY A 60 9.69 -5.79 -4.60
C GLY A 60 9.05 -6.13 -5.95
N LEU A 61 9.84 -6.57 -6.93
CA LEU A 61 9.30 -6.95 -8.25
C LEU A 61 8.36 -8.16 -8.17
N LEU A 62 8.73 -9.19 -7.41
CA LEU A 62 7.88 -10.37 -7.23
C LEU A 62 6.57 -10.00 -6.52
N SER A 63 6.65 -9.17 -5.48
CA SER A 63 5.48 -8.67 -4.76
C SER A 63 4.59 -7.80 -5.65
N LEU A 64 5.17 -7.02 -6.56
CA LEU A 64 4.40 -6.21 -7.52
C LEU A 64 3.67 -7.11 -8.52
N LEU A 65 4.36 -8.07 -9.12
CA LEU A 65 3.75 -8.99 -10.11
C LEU A 65 2.62 -9.80 -9.48
N LEU A 66 2.81 -10.29 -8.26
CA LEU A 66 1.76 -10.99 -7.52
C LEU A 66 0.55 -10.08 -7.27
N LEU A 67 0.76 -8.82 -6.87
CA LEU A 67 -0.32 -7.87 -6.64
C LEU A 67 -1.11 -7.60 -7.92
N VAL A 68 -0.41 -7.34 -9.03
CA VAL A 68 -1.02 -7.11 -10.34
C VAL A 68 -1.82 -8.33 -10.79
N ALA A 69 -1.28 -9.55 -10.60
CA ALA A 69 -2.00 -10.78 -10.92
C ALA A 69 -3.28 -10.94 -10.07
N LEU A 70 -3.20 -10.72 -8.76
CA LEU A 70 -4.35 -10.81 -7.86
C LEU A 70 -5.44 -9.78 -8.20
N LEU A 71 -5.03 -8.53 -8.47
CA LEU A 71 -5.97 -7.47 -8.89
C LEU A 71 -6.57 -7.76 -10.25
N GLY A 72 -5.78 -8.24 -11.22
CA GLY A 72 -6.25 -8.62 -12.54
C GLY A 72 -7.29 -9.75 -12.48
N ILE A 73 -7.02 -10.79 -11.68
CA ILE A 73 -7.97 -11.88 -11.43
C ILE A 73 -9.23 -11.35 -10.73
N GLY A 74 -9.06 -10.55 -9.67
CA GLY A 74 -10.18 -9.98 -8.92
C GLY A 74 -11.09 -9.08 -9.77
N ALA A 75 -10.50 -8.29 -10.67
CA ALA A 75 -11.24 -7.47 -11.63
C ALA A 75 -11.98 -8.33 -12.66
N ASN A 76 -11.32 -9.35 -13.20
CA ASN A 76 -11.95 -10.28 -14.16
C ASN A 76 -13.12 -11.07 -13.54
N MET A 77 -13.03 -11.40 -12.25
CA MET A 77 -14.10 -12.06 -11.50
C MET A 77 -15.20 -11.11 -11.00
N GLY A 78 -15.05 -9.79 -11.19
CA GLY A 78 -16.01 -8.78 -10.72
C GLY A 78 -15.96 -8.49 -9.22
N PHE A 79 -14.92 -8.93 -8.50
CA PHE A 79 -14.74 -8.65 -7.07
C PHE A 79 -14.19 -7.24 -6.79
N VAL A 80 -13.43 -6.67 -7.73
CA VAL A 80 -12.81 -5.34 -7.59
C VAL A 80 -13.07 -4.52 -8.85
N SER A 81 -13.54 -3.28 -8.69
CA SER A 81 -13.68 -2.36 -9.82
C SER A 81 -12.30 -1.91 -10.32
N PRO A 82 -12.05 -1.87 -11.64
CA PRO A 82 -10.82 -1.30 -12.19
C PRO A 82 -10.59 0.18 -11.80
N THR A 83 -11.64 0.89 -11.40
CA THR A 83 -11.61 2.30 -10.99
C THR A 83 -11.70 2.49 -9.48
N VAL A 84 -11.51 1.44 -8.67
CA VAL A 84 -11.75 1.47 -7.22
C VAL A 84 -10.95 2.55 -6.48
N CYS A 85 -9.79 2.96 -6.98
CA CYS A 85 -8.97 4.01 -6.37
C CYS A 85 -9.44 5.45 -6.67
N VAL A 86 -10.33 5.62 -7.65
CA VAL A 86 -10.84 6.93 -8.11
C VAL A 86 -12.36 7.04 -7.98
N SER A 87 -13.01 6.02 -7.41
CA SER A 87 -14.47 5.96 -7.18
C SER A 87 -14.78 6.35 -5.74
#